data_AF-A0A2P5VT78-F1
#
_entry.id   AF-A0A2P5VT78-F1
#
_cell.length_a   1.000
_cell.length_b   1.000
_cell.length_c   1.000
_cell.angle_alpha   90.00
_cell.angle_beta   90.00
_cell.angle_gamma   90.00
#
_symmetry.space_group_name_H-M   'P 1'
#
loop_
_entity.id
_entity.type
_entity.pdbx_description
1 polymer ?
#
loop_
_entity_poly.entity_id
_entity_poly.type
_entity_poly.pdbx_seq_one_letter_code
_entity_poly.pdbx_strand_id
1 'polypeptide(L)'
;MGATVEAEQYGKDIVVLKNLVKELHPDPKTQPKVLGPSGYYDEKWFNSLLEVSGHDVVDGVTHHIYNFGPGDDPNMITKIQDPSYLNQVAQTYKGGLNIVNKFKPQSGAWVSESGGALHGSAKDLSPTFADGFWYLDQLGMASNYNHKVFCRQTLIGGNDALLNTTTSIPNPDYYGALLWHWLMGSTVLSPGISIIFINLSKDSLLNVTLSNYEHQSRNLRSTNVAKPNFEFRGSKDREEYPLAALAGNIQGQIVLLNDVPMVPTETFDIPAMEPKLVNASMPISIAAHSIVYVTIKDFQAPACA
;
A
#
# COMPACT_ATOMS: atom_id res chain seq x y z
N MET A 1 -4.96 -26.56 -22.75
CA MET A 1 -3.59 -27.12 -22.64
C MET A 1 -2.74 -26.04 -22.00
N GLY A 2 -2.21 -26.29 -20.80
CA GLY A 2 -1.20 -25.44 -20.18
C GLY A 2 0.15 -26.14 -20.24
N ALA A 3 1.24 -25.39 -20.40
CA ALA A 3 2.59 -25.87 -20.18
C ALA A 3 3.02 -25.50 -18.76
N THR A 4 3.72 -26.39 -18.07
CA THR A 4 4.33 -26.13 -16.75
C THR A 4 5.83 -25.94 -16.94
N VAL A 5 6.38 -24.91 -16.29
CA VAL A 5 7.83 -24.66 -16.24
C VAL A 5 8.29 -24.77 -14.80
N GLU A 6 9.21 -25.69 -14.52
CA GLU A 6 9.80 -25.86 -13.20
C GLU A 6 10.74 -24.71 -12.85
N ALA A 7 10.88 -24.41 -11.56
CA ALA A 7 11.69 -23.30 -11.06
C ALA A 7 13.14 -23.32 -11.56
N GLU A 8 13.75 -24.51 -11.66
CA GLU A 8 15.11 -24.65 -12.17
C GLU A 8 15.24 -24.25 -13.64
N GLN A 9 14.25 -24.58 -14.47
CA GLN A 9 14.26 -24.20 -15.87
C GLN A 9 14.04 -22.69 -16.01
N TYR A 10 13.07 -22.14 -15.29
CA TYR A 10 12.85 -20.68 -15.26
C TYR A 10 14.11 -19.93 -14.80
N GLY A 11 14.82 -20.48 -13.80
CA GLY A 11 16.08 -19.93 -13.30
C GLY A 11 17.17 -19.87 -14.36
N LYS A 12 17.28 -20.90 -15.21
CA LYS A 12 18.20 -20.91 -16.36
C LYS A 12 17.75 -19.91 -17.42
N ASP A 13 16.45 -19.81 -17.68
CA ASP A 13 15.91 -18.92 -18.70
C ASP A 13 16.14 -17.44 -18.33
N ILE A 14 15.98 -17.06 -17.06
CA ILE A 14 16.23 -15.68 -16.61
C ILE A 14 17.72 -15.32 -16.62
N VAL A 15 18.63 -16.29 -16.45
CA VAL A 15 20.07 -16.09 -16.66
C VAL A 15 20.36 -15.75 -18.13
N VAL A 16 19.76 -16.50 -19.06
CA VAL A 16 19.88 -16.22 -20.50
C VAL A 16 19.35 -14.82 -20.81
N LEU A 17 18.19 -14.44 -20.25
CA LEU A 17 17.65 -13.09 -20.40
C LEU A 17 18.61 -12.02 -19.89
N LYS A 18 19.19 -12.17 -18.69
CA LYS A 18 20.15 -11.20 -18.14
C LYS A 18 21.39 -11.06 -19.01
N ASN A 19 21.89 -12.15 -19.58
CA ASN A 19 23.03 -12.13 -20.48
C ASN A 19 22.69 -11.40 -21.78
N LEU A 20 21.51 -11.65 -22.36
CA LEU A 20 21.03 -10.92 -23.54
C LEU A 20 20.91 -9.42 -23.26
N VAL A 21 20.38 -9.03 -22.08
CA VAL A 21 20.30 -7.61 -21.70
C VAL A 21 21.70 -6.99 -21.56
N LYS A 22 22.70 -7.70 -21.02
CA LYS A 22 24.09 -7.23 -20.96
C LYS A 22 24.72 -7.05 -22.35
N GLU A 23 24.43 -7.97 -23.27
CA GLU A 23 24.95 -7.92 -24.63
C GLU A 23 24.35 -6.75 -25.43
N LEU A 24 23.04 -6.57 -25.35
CA LEU A 24 22.32 -5.50 -26.06
C LEU A 24 22.53 -4.12 -25.44
N HIS A 25 22.76 -4.06 -24.13
CA HIS A 25 22.96 -2.82 -23.37
C HIS A 25 24.23 -2.90 -22.52
N PRO A 26 25.42 -2.73 -23.13
CA PRO A 26 26.70 -2.95 -22.48
C PRO A 26 27.11 -1.85 -21.49
N ASP A 27 26.53 -0.64 -21.56
CA ASP A 27 26.75 0.40 -20.55
C ASP A 27 25.93 0.09 -19.28
N PRO A 28 26.57 -0.23 -18.15
CA PRO A 28 25.86 -0.56 -16.91
C PRO A 28 25.00 0.59 -16.37
N LYS A 29 25.27 1.84 -16.76
CA LYS A 29 24.50 3.01 -16.29
C LYS A 29 23.13 3.12 -16.96
N THR A 30 22.99 2.61 -18.17
CA THR A 30 21.73 2.65 -18.94
C THR A 30 21.12 1.27 -19.13
N GLN A 31 21.74 0.24 -18.55
CA GLN A 31 21.30 -1.13 -18.71
C GLN A 31 19.92 -1.36 -18.08
N PRO A 32 18.94 -1.91 -18.82
CA PRO A 32 17.64 -2.26 -18.27
C PRO A 32 17.73 -3.26 -17.11
N LYS A 33 16.83 -3.11 -16.14
CA LYS A 33 16.67 -4.05 -15.04
C LYS A 33 15.89 -5.28 -15.49
N VAL A 34 16.27 -6.45 -14.98
CA VAL A 34 15.56 -7.72 -15.16
C VAL A 34 14.80 -8.03 -13.88
N LEU A 35 13.48 -8.16 -13.97
CA LEU A 35 12.60 -8.43 -12.84
C LEU A 35 11.95 -9.81 -13.01
N GLY A 36 11.64 -10.47 -11.89
CA GLY A 36 10.95 -11.76 -11.94
C GLY A 36 10.82 -12.42 -10.56
N PRO A 37 10.09 -13.54 -10.46
CA PRO A 37 9.42 -14.26 -11.55
C PRO A 37 8.04 -13.71 -11.94
N SER A 38 7.46 -12.77 -11.18
CA SER A 38 6.13 -12.20 -11.44
C SER A 38 5.01 -13.25 -11.44
N GLY A 39 4.94 -14.05 -10.38
CA GLY A 39 3.84 -14.98 -10.14
C GLY A 39 3.43 -15.02 -8.68
N TYR A 40 2.52 -15.93 -8.32
CA TYR A 40 2.17 -16.15 -6.92
C TYR A 40 3.36 -16.67 -6.14
N TYR A 41 3.55 -16.13 -4.94
CA TYR A 41 4.63 -16.56 -4.07
C TYR A 41 4.41 -18.01 -3.62
N ASP A 42 5.39 -18.86 -3.95
CA ASP A 42 5.56 -20.19 -3.36
C ASP A 42 7.00 -20.29 -2.85
N GLU A 43 7.17 -20.61 -1.58
CA GLU A 43 8.48 -20.58 -0.93
C GLU A 43 9.47 -21.56 -1.59
N LYS A 44 9.05 -22.77 -1.93
CA LYS A 44 9.95 -23.79 -2.49
C LYS A 44 10.36 -23.42 -3.92
N TRP A 45 9.39 -23.00 -4.72
CA TRP A 45 9.59 -22.61 -6.11
C TRP A 45 10.52 -21.39 -6.20
N PHE A 46 10.27 -20.35 -5.39
CA PHE A 46 11.12 -19.16 -5.42
C PHE A 46 12.53 -19.44 -4.87
N ASN A 47 12.68 -20.31 -3.85
CA ASN A 47 14.02 -20.70 -3.37
C ASN A 47 14.81 -21.39 -4.49
N SER A 48 14.19 -22.36 -5.17
CA SER A 48 14.83 -23.09 -6.27
C SER A 48 15.19 -22.16 -7.43
N LEU A 49 14.30 -21.24 -7.81
CA LEU A 49 14.57 -20.23 -8.84
C LEU A 49 15.85 -19.44 -8.50
N LEU A 50 15.89 -18.85 -7.30
CA LEU A 50 16.95 -17.91 -6.91
C LEU A 50 18.28 -18.63 -6.63
N GLU A 51 18.23 -19.88 -6.17
CA GLU A 51 19.41 -20.76 -6.04
C GLU A 51 20.03 -21.05 -7.42
N VAL A 52 19.20 -21.33 -8.42
CA VAL A 52 19.68 -21.63 -9.78
C VAL A 52 20.13 -20.37 -10.52
N SER A 53 19.38 -19.27 -10.44
CA SER A 53 19.71 -18.04 -11.17
C SER A 53 20.93 -17.32 -10.58
N GLY A 54 21.19 -17.49 -9.27
CA GLY A 54 22.23 -16.76 -8.56
C GLY A 54 21.86 -15.29 -8.29
N HIS A 55 22.73 -14.62 -7.54
CA HIS A 55 22.41 -13.34 -6.88
C HIS A 55 22.42 -12.14 -7.85
N ASP A 56 23.13 -12.21 -8.97
CA ASP A 56 23.33 -11.04 -9.86
C ASP A 56 22.38 -11.00 -11.07
N VAL A 57 21.42 -11.93 -11.13
CA VAL A 57 20.56 -12.09 -12.31
C VAL A 57 19.29 -11.24 -12.24
N VAL A 58 18.53 -11.36 -11.16
CA VAL A 58 17.24 -10.66 -11.01
C VAL A 58 17.43 -9.37 -10.22
N ASP A 59 17.22 -8.20 -10.81
CA ASP A 59 17.41 -6.89 -10.15
C ASP A 59 16.28 -6.49 -9.19
N GLY A 60 15.16 -7.22 -9.20
CA GLY A 60 14.05 -7.09 -8.26
C GLY A 60 13.21 -8.37 -8.24
N VAL A 61 13.03 -8.96 -7.06
CA VAL A 61 12.23 -10.19 -6.90
C VAL A 61 10.77 -9.81 -6.80
N THR A 62 9.97 -10.28 -7.75
CA THR A 62 8.59 -9.86 -7.91
C THR A 62 7.59 -10.98 -7.66
N HIS A 63 6.46 -10.65 -7.04
CA HIS A 63 5.34 -11.56 -6.87
C HIS A 63 4.00 -10.84 -7.04
N HIS A 64 2.93 -11.63 -7.11
CA HIS A 64 1.55 -11.17 -7.22
C HIS A 64 0.83 -11.21 -5.87
N ILE A 65 -0.20 -10.40 -5.72
CA ILE A 65 -1.09 -10.38 -4.55
C ILE A 65 -2.56 -10.30 -4.98
N TYR A 66 -3.35 -11.30 -4.60
CA TYR A 66 -4.80 -11.31 -4.75
C TYR A 66 -5.47 -11.94 -3.53
N ASN A 67 -6.26 -11.18 -2.77
CA ASN A 67 -6.67 -11.57 -1.42
C ASN A 67 -8.00 -12.33 -1.39
N PHE A 68 -8.93 -12.03 -2.30
CA PHE A 68 -10.33 -12.46 -2.16
C PHE A 68 -10.67 -13.74 -2.93
N GLY A 69 -9.78 -14.22 -3.79
CA GLY A 69 -10.03 -15.37 -4.66
C GLY A 69 -10.79 -14.96 -5.93
N PRO A 70 -11.69 -15.81 -6.48
CA PRO A 70 -12.47 -15.51 -7.68
C PRO A 70 -13.36 -14.26 -7.53
N GLY A 71 -13.45 -13.44 -8.57
CA GLY A 71 -14.25 -12.20 -8.58
C GLY A 71 -15.78 -12.39 -8.58
N ASP A 72 -16.27 -13.62 -8.65
CA ASP A 72 -17.69 -13.97 -8.60
C ASP A 72 -18.17 -14.45 -7.21
N ASP A 73 -17.31 -14.37 -6.18
CA ASP A 73 -17.69 -14.72 -4.82
C ASP A 73 -18.67 -13.69 -4.21
N PRO A 74 -19.90 -14.09 -3.84
CA PRO A 74 -20.90 -13.17 -3.28
C PRO A 74 -20.51 -12.62 -1.90
N ASN A 75 -19.52 -13.19 -1.22
CA ASN A 75 -19.12 -12.79 0.13
C ASN A 75 -17.97 -11.77 0.15
N MET A 76 -17.54 -11.25 -1.00
CA MET A 76 -16.38 -10.35 -1.06
C MET A 76 -16.57 -9.07 -0.24
N ILE A 77 -17.77 -8.51 -0.21
CA ILE A 77 -18.06 -7.34 0.62
C ILE A 77 -17.87 -7.63 2.12
N THR A 78 -18.15 -8.85 2.57
CA THR A 78 -17.90 -9.27 3.96
C THR A 78 -16.40 -9.47 4.21
N LYS A 79 -15.69 -10.07 3.25
CA LYS A 79 -14.23 -10.31 3.34
C LYS A 79 -13.42 -9.02 3.42
N ILE A 80 -13.76 -8.01 2.60
CA ILE A 80 -13.04 -6.72 2.57
C ILE A 80 -13.25 -5.89 3.86
N GLN A 81 -14.33 -6.15 4.59
CA GLN A 81 -14.63 -5.51 5.87
C GLN A 81 -14.12 -6.30 7.08
N ASP A 82 -13.48 -7.47 6.88
CA ASP A 82 -12.92 -8.28 7.97
C ASP A 82 -11.40 -8.05 8.08
N PRO A 83 -10.92 -7.33 9.11
CA PRO A 83 -9.48 -7.14 9.32
C PRO A 83 -8.72 -8.46 9.48
N SER A 84 -9.35 -9.51 10.02
CA SER A 84 -8.72 -10.82 10.19
C SER A 84 -8.49 -11.48 8.84
N TYR A 85 -9.42 -11.29 7.89
CA TYR A 85 -9.29 -11.77 6.53
C TYR A 85 -8.20 -11.00 5.77
N LEU A 86 -8.22 -9.66 5.83
CA LEU A 86 -7.19 -8.82 5.18
C LEU A 86 -5.77 -9.17 5.68
N ASN A 87 -5.62 -9.47 6.97
CA ASN A 87 -4.34 -9.84 7.57
C ASN A 87 -3.78 -11.21 7.13
N GLN A 88 -4.56 -12.09 6.48
CA GLN A 88 -4.06 -13.43 6.11
C GLN A 88 -2.88 -13.35 5.13
N VAL A 89 -2.84 -12.32 4.29
CA VAL A 89 -1.79 -12.10 3.28
C VAL A 89 -0.42 -11.73 3.89
N ALA A 90 -0.35 -11.38 5.19
CA ALA A 90 0.91 -10.96 5.82
C ALA A 90 2.02 -11.99 5.68
N GLN A 91 1.68 -13.29 5.72
CA GLN A 91 2.67 -14.35 5.59
C GLN A 91 3.30 -14.36 4.19
N THR A 92 2.55 -14.00 3.16
CA THR A 92 3.05 -13.86 1.79
C THR A 92 4.08 -12.74 1.70
N TYR A 93 3.76 -11.55 2.22
CA TYR A 93 4.71 -10.44 2.28
C TYR A 93 5.95 -10.77 3.12
N LYS A 94 5.75 -11.40 4.28
CA LYS A 94 6.86 -11.85 5.13
C LYS A 94 7.75 -12.86 4.41
N GLY A 95 7.17 -13.79 3.67
CA GLY A 95 7.89 -14.74 2.83
C GLY A 95 8.72 -14.05 1.75
N GLY A 96 8.10 -13.13 1.00
CA GLY A 96 8.79 -12.30 0.00
C GLY A 96 9.96 -11.50 0.57
N LEU A 97 9.79 -10.90 1.75
CA LEU A 97 10.88 -10.21 2.45
C LEU A 97 12.00 -11.17 2.85
N ASN A 98 11.67 -12.32 3.44
CA ASN A 98 12.66 -13.29 3.90
C ASN A 98 13.49 -13.83 2.75
N ILE A 99 12.86 -14.14 1.61
CA ILE A 99 13.57 -14.72 0.48
C ILE A 99 14.49 -13.71 -0.19
N VAL A 100 14.06 -12.45 -0.32
CA VAL A 100 14.91 -11.37 -0.82
C VAL A 100 16.08 -11.14 0.12
N ASN A 101 15.88 -11.15 1.44
CA ASN A 101 16.98 -11.00 2.39
C ASN A 101 17.99 -12.16 2.30
N LYS A 102 17.53 -13.38 2.00
CA LYS A 102 18.40 -14.56 1.83
C LYS A 102 19.28 -14.45 0.58
N PHE A 103 18.71 -14.10 -0.57
CA PHE A 103 19.43 -14.17 -1.85
C PHE A 103 19.87 -12.83 -2.41
N LYS A 104 19.13 -11.75 -2.17
CA LYS A 104 19.39 -10.46 -2.82
C LYS A 104 18.89 -9.24 -2.03
N PRO A 105 19.43 -8.99 -0.82
CA PRO A 105 18.92 -7.97 0.10
C PRO A 105 18.90 -6.55 -0.49
N GLN A 106 19.75 -6.26 -1.48
CA GLN A 106 19.85 -4.95 -2.13
C GLN A 106 18.68 -4.62 -3.08
N SER A 107 17.89 -5.62 -3.49
CA SER A 107 16.85 -5.47 -4.52
C SER A 107 15.50 -5.07 -3.95
N GLY A 108 15.25 -5.47 -2.70
CA GLY A 108 13.92 -5.44 -2.10
C GLY A 108 12.93 -6.42 -2.76
N ALA A 109 11.82 -6.67 -2.07
CA ALA A 109 10.67 -7.39 -2.61
C ALA A 109 9.73 -6.42 -3.34
N TRP A 110 9.08 -6.89 -4.39
CA TRP A 110 8.22 -6.08 -5.25
C TRP A 110 6.89 -6.82 -5.44
N VAL A 111 5.79 -6.11 -5.25
CA VAL A 111 4.49 -6.57 -5.74
C VAL A 111 4.36 -6.05 -7.18
N SER A 112 4.57 -6.93 -8.18
CA SER A 112 4.54 -6.53 -9.60
C SER A 112 3.14 -6.55 -10.21
N GLU A 113 2.17 -7.13 -9.51
CA GLU A 113 0.77 -7.14 -9.89
C GLU A 113 -0.07 -7.37 -8.63
N SER A 114 -1.18 -6.65 -8.50
CA SER A 114 -2.07 -6.82 -7.36
C SER A 114 -3.49 -6.39 -7.65
N GLY A 115 -4.46 -7.12 -7.11
CA GLY A 115 -5.87 -6.80 -7.19
C GLY A 115 -6.62 -7.42 -6.02
N GLY A 116 -7.84 -6.95 -5.74
CA GLY A 116 -8.66 -7.57 -4.70
C GLY A 116 -8.99 -9.03 -5.05
N ALA A 117 -9.40 -9.28 -6.30
CA ALA A 117 -9.87 -10.57 -6.77
C ALA A 117 -9.31 -10.97 -8.13
N LEU A 118 -9.35 -12.28 -8.41
CA LEU A 118 -8.90 -12.91 -9.63
C LEU A 118 -9.95 -12.78 -10.76
N HIS A 119 -9.52 -13.10 -11.98
CA HIS A 119 -10.38 -13.26 -13.17
C HIS A 119 -11.14 -12.01 -13.62
N GLY A 120 -10.49 -10.85 -13.64
CA GLY A 120 -11.09 -9.59 -14.12
C GLY A 120 -11.89 -8.85 -13.05
N SER A 121 -11.68 -9.22 -11.79
CA SER A 121 -12.10 -8.52 -10.59
C SER A 121 -13.61 -8.49 -10.34
N ALA A 122 -14.00 -8.21 -9.10
CA ALA A 122 -15.41 -8.25 -8.72
C ALA A 122 -16.13 -7.03 -9.24
N LYS A 123 -16.93 -7.23 -10.29
CA LYS A 123 -17.66 -6.19 -10.99
C LYS A 123 -18.43 -5.24 -10.06
N ASP A 124 -19.01 -5.78 -8.99
CA ASP A 124 -19.87 -5.02 -8.09
C ASP A 124 -19.13 -4.47 -6.86
N LEU A 125 -17.82 -4.76 -6.70
CA LEU A 125 -17.01 -4.32 -5.56
C LEU A 125 -15.80 -3.49 -5.96
N SER A 126 -15.01 -3.97 -6.91
CA SER A 126 -13.73 -3.38 -7.30
C SER A 126 -13.80 -1.91 -7.77
N PRO A 127 -14.89 -1.43 -8.41
CA PRO A 127 -14.97 -0.02 -8.79
C PRO A 127 -15.64 0.87 -7.71
N THR A 128 -15.79 0.37 -6.47
CA THR A 128 -16.53 1.04 -5.39
C THR A 128 -15.60 1.56 -4.29
N PHE A 129 -16.11 2.41 -3.40
CA PHE A 129 -15.35 2.94 -2.25
C PHE A 129 -14.79 1.83 -1.36
N ALA A 130 -15.51 0.72 -1.21
CA ALA A 130 -15.08 -0.41 -0.39
C ALA A 130 -13.74 -1.01 -0.86
N ASP A 131 -13.43 -0.99 -2.16
CA ASP A 131 -12.14 -1.50 -2.67
C ASP A 131 -10.94 -0.73 -2.09
N GLY A 132 -11.13 0.56 -1.80
CA GLY A 132 -10.14 1.41 -1.15
C GLY A 132 -9.71 0.91 0.23
N PHE A 133 -10.59 0.21 0.97
CA PHE A 133 -10.23 -0.41 2.23
C PHE A 133 -9.15 -1.47 2.07
N TRP A 134 -9.30 -2.34 1.06
CA TRP A 134 -8.27 -3.33 0.73
C TRP A 134 -7.04 -2.65 0.16
N TYR A 135 -7.19 -1.77 -0.82
CA TYR A 135 -6.05 -1.24 -1.56
C TYR A 135 -5.09 -0.48 -0.65
N LEU A 136 -5.61 0.39 0.21
CA LEU A 136 -4.79 1.18 1.13
C LEU A 136 -4.21 0.35 2.27
N ASP A 137 -4.91 -0.68 2.74
CA ASP A 137 -4.37 -1.69 3.64
C ASP A 137 -3.18 -2.44 3.01
N GLN A 138 -3.29 -2.82 1.73
CA GLN A 138 -2.21 -3.51 1.02
C GLN A 138 -0.98 -2.63 0.78
N LEU A 139 -1.17 -1.33 0.50
CA LEU A 139 -0.05 -0.38 0.46
C LEU A 139 0.65 -0.26 1.82
N GLY A 140 -0.12 -0.28 2.92
CA GLY A 140 0.38 -0.34 4.29
C GLY A 140 1.18 -1.63 4.57
N MET A 141 0.63 -2.80 4.21
CA MET A 141 1.29 -4.11 4.31
C MET A 141 2.61 -4.14 3.55
N ALA A 142 2.61 -3.71 2.29
CA ALA A 142 3.80 -3.65 1.45
C ALA A 142 4.89 -2.79 2.11
N SER A 143 4.51 -1.63 2.64
CA SER A 143 5.43 -0.73 3.35
C SER A 143 5.99 -1.38 4.62
N ASN A 144 5.14 -2.01 5.44
CA ASN A 144 5.54 -2.66 6.69
C ASN A 144 6.49 -3.84 6.48
N TYR A 145 6.33 -4.59 5.39
CA TYR A 145 7.20 -5.69 5.00
C TYR A 145 8.26 -5.29 3.96
N ASN A 146 8.60 -3.99 3.90
CA ASN A 146 9.72 -3.45 3.13
C ASN A 146 9.70 -3.81 1.62
N HIS A 147 8.51 -3.91 1.04
CA HIS A 147 8.34 -4.01 -0.41
C HIS A 147 8.58 -2.63 -1.02
N LYS A 148 9.39 -2.59 -2.08
CA LYS A 148 9.89 -1.35 -2.67
C LYS A 148 8.97 -0.80 -3.74
N VAL A 149 8.15 -1.67 -4.32
CA VAL A 149 7.22 -1.34 -5.40
C VAL A 149 5.92 -2.10 -5.18
N PHE A 150 4.81 -1.41 -5.46
CA PHE A 150 3.47 -1.97 -5.45
C PHE A 150 2.74 -1.58 -6.73
N CYS A 151 2.56 -2.54 -7.63
CA CYS A 151 1.86 -2.35 -8.89
C CYS A 151 0.40 -2.78 -8.75
N ARG A 152 -0.52 -1.81 -8.82
CA ARG A 152 -1.97 -2.05 -8.86
C ARG A 152 -2.37 -2.49 -10.26
N GLN A 153 -3.00 -3.66 -10.36
CA GLN A 153 -3.81 -4.09 -11.49
C GLN A 153 -5.20 -3.43 -11.33
N THR A 154 -5.60 -2.50 -12.18
CA THR A 154 -4.82 -1.85 -13.25
C THR A 154 -5.10 -0.36 -13.29
N LEU A 155 -4.29 0.41 -14.01
CA LEU A 155 -4.61 1.81 -14.29
C LEU A 155 -5.90 1.93 -15.13
N ILE A 156 -6.04 1.09 -16.16
CA ILE A 156 -7.18 1.04 -17.08
C ILE A 156 -7.39 -0.40 -17.60
N GLY A 157 -8.65 -0.79 -17.80
CA GLY A 157 -9.06 -2.13 -18.26
C GLY A 157 -9.61 -3.03 -17.15
N GLY A 158 -10.67 -3.79 -17.38
CA GLY A 158 -11.27 -4.62 -16.32
C GLY A 158 -12.09 -3.82 -15.29
N ASN A 159 -12.57 -4.51 -14.25
CA ASN A 159 -13.46 -3.91 -13.23
C ASN A 159 -12.70 -3.30 -12.03
N ASP A 160 -11.41 -3.62 -11.88
CA ASP A 160 -10.45 -3.12 -10.88
C ASP A 160 -9.60 -1.97 -11.39
N ALA A 161 -9.97 -1.41 -12.55
CA ALA A 161 -9.27 -0.26 -13.10
C ALA A 161 -9.41 0.96 -12.18
N LEU A 162 -8.30 1.65 -11.90
CA LEU A 162 -8.34 2.95 -11.22
C LEU A 162 -9.10 4.00 -12.05
N LEU A 163 -9.06 3.88 -13.39
CA LEU A 163 -9.84 4.68 -14.31
C LEU A 163 -10.91 3.81 -14.97
N ASN A 164 -12.16 4.26 -14.92
CA ASN A 164 -13.25 3.58 -15.59
C ASN A 164 -12.94 3.43 -17.09
N THR A 165 -12.94 2.20 -17.60
CA THR A 165 -12.49 1.88 -18.96
C THR A 165 -13.29 2.60 -20.06
N THR A 166 -14.57 2.91 -19.81
CA THR A 166 -15.44 3.53 -20.80
C THR A 166 -15.43 5.06 -20.72
N THR A 167 -15.38 5.59 -19.51
CA THR A 167 -15.57 7.04 -19.26
C THR A 167 -14.27 7.77 -18.92
N SER A 168 -13.19 7.03 -18.60
CA SER A 168 -11.94 7.54 -18.05
C SER A 168 -12.09 8.30 -16.73
N ILE A 169 -13.27 8.26 -16.11
CA ILE A 169 -13.51 8.85 -14.79
C ILE A 169 -12.81 7.99 -13.74
N PRO A 170 -12.05 8.56 -12.80
CA PRO A 170 -11.43 7.82 -11.72
C PRO A 170 -12.44 7.12 -10.81
N ASN A 171 -12.19 5.86 -10.49
CA ASN A 171 -12.91 5.13 -9.45
C ASN A 171 -12.47 5.62 -8.05
N PRO A 172 -13.26 5.34 -6.98
CA PRO A 172 -12.97 5.85 -5.63
C PRO A 172 -11.56 5.60 -5.10
N ASP A 173 -11.01 4.43 -5.38
CA ASP A 173 -9.70 3.97 -4.91
C ASP A 173 -8.53 4.76 -5.53
N TYR A 174 -8.72 5.36 -6.72
CA TYR A 174 -7.77 6.31 -7.32
C TYR A 174 -7.50 7.50 -6.40
N TYR A 175 -8.53 8.09 -5.78
CA TYR A 175 -8.35 9.26 -4.91
C TYR A 175 -7.60 8.91 -3.62
N GLY A 176 -7.83 7.71 -3.08
CA GLY A 176 -7.02 7.17 -1.99
C GLY A 176 -5.55 7.01 -2.40
N ALA A 177 -5.30 6.42 -3.57
CA ALA A 177 -3.95 6.25 -4.11
C ALA A 177 -3.24 7.58 -4.39
N LEU A 178 -3.98 8.60 -4.84
CA LEU A 178 -3.46 9.93 -5.09
C LEU A 178 -3.04 10.62 -3.78
N LEU A 179 -3.87 10.55 -2.74
CA LEU A 179 -3.47 11.01 -1.39
C LEU A 179 -2.28 10.22 -0.85
N TRP A 180 -2.24 8.90 -1.06
CA TRP A 180 -1.08 8.10 -0.70
C TRP A 180 0.18 8.63 -1.38
N HIS A 181 0.13 8.87 -2.70
CA HIS A 181 1.26 9.39 -3.47
C HIS A 181 1.74 10.75 -2.98
N TRP A 182 0.83 11.66 -2.58
CA TRP A 182 1.19 12.99 -2.11
C TRP A 182 1.67 13.03 -0.65
N LEU A 183 1.07 12.21 0.22
CA LEU A 183 1.24 12.33 1.67
C LEU A 183 2.21 11.30 2.25
N MET A 184 2.36 10.14 1.62
CA MET A 184 3.18 9.04 2.14
C MET A 184 4.57 9.10 1.50
N GLY A 185 5.56 9.57 2.27
CA GLY A 185 6.94 9.73 1.82
C GLY A 185 7.68 8.41 1.56
N SER A 186 8.80 8.48 0.82
CA SER A 186 9.66 7.33 0.51
C SER A 186 10.51 6.84 1.70
N THR A 187 10.61 7.66 2.74
CA THR A 187 11.31 7.34 3.98
C THR A 187 10.29 7.13 5.07
N VAL A 188 10.34 5.99 5.74
CA VAL A 188 9.58 5.75 6.97
C VAL A 188 10.16 6.71 8.02
N LEU A 189 9.45 7.81 8.27
CA LEU A 189 9.83 8.97 9.10
C LEU A 189 10.82 9.91 8.39
N SER A 190 10.31 10.98 7.78
CA SER A 190 11.02 12.21 7.36
C SER A 190 10.64 13.34 8.36
N PRO A 191 11.11 14.61 8.32
CA PRO A 191 10.51 15.62 9.19
C PRO A 191 9.01 15.70 8.88
N GLY A 192 8.19 15.38 9.88
CA GLY A 192 6.76 15.14 9.75
C GLY A 192 6.36 13.66 9.76
N ILE A 193 5.15 13.37 10.22
CA ILE A 193 4.56 12.03 10.15
C ILE A 193 3.25 12.08 9.38
N SER A 194 3.06 11.11 8.49
CA SER A 194 1.78 10.86 7.81
C SER A 194 1.25 9.51 8.28
N ILE A 195 -0.03 9.48 8.65
CA ILE A 195 -0.73 8.32 9.19
C ILE A 195 -2.01 8.15 8.38
N ILE A 196 -2.35 6.91 8.08
CA ILE A 196 -3.64 6.55 7.52
C ILE A 196 -4.43 5.75 8.56
N PHE A 197 -5.71 6.11 8.74
CA PHE A 197 -6.66 5.34 9.51
C PHE A 197 -7.76 4.81 8.59
N ILE A 198 -8.08 3.53 8.74
CA ILE A 198 -9.20 2.88 8.03
C ILE A 198 -10.16 2.35 9.10
N ASN A 199 -11.38 2.87 9.12
CA ASN A 199 -12.42 2.40 10.03
C ASN A 199 -13.40 1.49 9.30
N LEU A 200 -13.25 0.18 9.50
CA LEU A 200 -14.15 -0.85 8.96
C LEU A 200 -15.40 -1.09 9.82
N SER A 201 -15.56 -0.35 10.93
CA SER A 201 -16.81 -0.43 11.71
C SER A 201 -17.94 0.28 10.98
N LYS A 202 -19.10 -0.38 10.94
CA LYS A 202 -20.31 0.12 10.29
C LYS A 202 -21.02 1.25 11.04
N ASP A 203 -20.99 1.19 12.37
CA ASP A 203 -21.84 2.04 13.21
C ASP A 203 -21.05 2.80 14.30
N SER A 204 -19.72 2.62 14.36
CA SER A 204 -18.89 3.19 15.43
C SER A 204 -17.93 4.25 14.92
N LEU A 205 -18.02 5.44 15.51
CA LEU A 205 -16.98 6.47 15.43
C LEU A 205 -15.76 6.00 16.23
N LEU A 206 -14.57 6.11 15.66
CA LEU A 206 -13.32 5.92 16.37
C LEU A 206 -12.67 7.28 16.66
N ASN A 207 -12.29 7.50 17.92
CA ASN A 207 -11.52 8.69 18.33
C ASN A 207 -10.12 8.25 18.72
N VAL A 208 -9.11 8.80 18.04
CA VAL A 208 -7.70 8.54 18.31
C VAL A 208 -7.07 9.80 18.88
N THR A 209 -6.54 9.70 20.10
CA THR A 209 -5.80 10.81 20.73
C THR A 209 -4.31 10.57 20.56
N LEU A 210 -3.61 11.57 20.02
CA LEU A 210 -2.15 11.58 19.99
C LEU A 210 -1.63 12.11 21.33
N SER A 211 -0.81 11.31 22.00
CA SER A 211 -0.13 11.75 23.23
C SER A 211 1.38 11.58 23.08
N ASN A 212 2.13 12.54 23.63
CA ASN A 212 3.56 12.38 23.77
C ASN A 212 3.83 11.55 25.04
N TYR A 213 4.34 10.34 24.88
CA TYR A 213 4.59 9.46 26.01
C TYR A 213 5.96 9.79 26.65
N GLU A 214 5.97 10.49 27.79
CA GLU A 214 7.14 10.48 28.66
C GLU A 214 7.21 9.11 29.35
N HIS A 215 8.32 8.39 29.17
CA HIS A 215 8.55 7.11 29.86
C HIS A 215 8.70 7.37 31.37
N GLN A 216 7.60 7.36 32.13
CA GLN A 216 7.66 7.36 33.60
C GLN A 216 8.18 6.00 34.06
N SER A 217 9.50 5.92 34.19
CA SER A 217 10.20 4.92 34.99
C SER A 217 9.56 4.86 36.38
N ARG A 218 8.73 3.83 36.62
CA ARG A 218 8.30 3.50 37.98
C ARG A 218 9.50 2.91 38.71
N ASN A 219 10.00 3.68 39.69
CA ASN A 219 10.85 3.27 40.80
C ASN A 219 12.29 2.81 40.47
N LEU A 220 13.21 3.75 40.31
CA LEU A 220 14.56 3.67 40.89
C LEU A 220 15.10 5.08 41.13
N ARG A 221 15.73 5.26 42.29
CA ARG A 221 16.19 6.54 42.85
C ARG A 221 17.08 7.32 41.86
N SER A 222 16.80 8.61 41.75
CA SER A 222 17.68 9.73 41.33
C SER A 222 18.93 9.35 40.51
N THR A 223 18.91 9.61 39.21
CA THR A 223 19.84 10.50 38.47
C THR A 223 19.65 10.28 36.96
N ASN A 224 19.44 11.36 36.22
CA ASN A 224 19.38 11.42 34.74
C ASN A 224 18.35 10.50 34.07
N VAL A 225 17.05 10.76 34.30
CA VAL A 225 16.01 10.30 33.38
C VAL A 225 16.17 11.13 32.10
N ALA A 226 16.63 10.48 31.02
CA ALA A 226 16.62 11.08 29.69
C ALA A 226 15.19 11.58 29.43
N LYS A 227 15.05 12.90 29.22
CA LYS A 227 13.82 13.45 28.65
C LYS A 227 13.52 12.66 27.37
N PRO A 228 12.26 12.35 27.04
CA PRO A 228 11.98 11.81 25.72
C PRO A 228 12.64 12.71 24.67
N ASN A 229 13.38 12.13 23.74
CA ASN A 229 14.13 12.85 22.70
C ASN A 229 13.20 13.55 21.67
N PHE A 230 11.90 13.62 21.95
CA PHE A 230 10.89 14.14 21.06
C PHE A 230 9.79 14.81 21.88
N GLU A 231 9.42 16.01 21.46
CA GLU A 231 8.31 16.77 22.03
C GLU A 231 7.29 17.04 20.92
N PHE A 232 6.16 16.34 20.93
CA PHE A 232 5.01 16.77 20.14
C PHE A 232 4.46 18.06 20.76
N ARG A 233 4.90 19.21 20.26
CA ARG A 233 4.44 20.50 20.77
C ARG A 233 3.06 20.89 20.25
N GLY A 234 2.54 20.19 19.24
CA GLY A 234 1.26 20.49 18.62
C GLY A 234 1.12 21.96 18.21
N SER A 235 2.24 22.58 17.81
CA SER A 235 2.32 24.03 17.65
C SER A 235 1.66 24.52 16.36
N LYS A 236 1.48 23.61 15.41
CA LYS A 236 0.75 23.83 14.16
C LYS A 236 -0.47 22.90 14.11
N ASP A 237 -1.47 23.37 13.39
CA ASP A 237 -2.59 22.50 13.00
C ASP A 237 -2.05 21.34 12.15
N ARG A 238 -2.59 20.14 12.41
CA ARG A 238 -2.39 18.98 11.55
C ARG A 238 -3.36 19.04 10.39
N GLU A 239 -2.97 18.41 9.29
CA GLU A 239 -3.78 18.28 8.10
C GLU A 239 -4.52 16.94 8.14
N GLU A 240 -5.84 16.97 7.98
CA GLU A 240 -6.67 15.77 7.86
C GLU A 240 -7.36 15.74 6.50
N TYR A 241 -7.36 14.57 5.85
CA TYR A 241 -8.05 14.30 4.60
C TYR A 241 -9.03 13.12 4.81
N PRO A 242 -10.22 13.37 5.36
CA PRO A 242 -11.26 12.36 5.53
C PRO A 242 -11.90 12.03 4.19
N LEU A 243 -11.86 10.76 3.83
CA LEU A 243 -12.55 10.15 2.71
C LEU A 243 -13.75 9.34 3.21
N ALA A 244 -14.91 9.55 2.60
CA ALA A 244 -16.12 8.80 2.89
C ALA A 244 -16.90 8.51 1.61
N ALA A 245 -17.74 7.48 1.61
CA ALA A 245 -18.66 7.25 0.51
C ALA A 245 -19.87 8.20 0.57
N LEU A 246 -20.34 8.66 -0.59
CA LEU A 246 -21.57 9.46 -0.67
C LEU A 246 -22.75 8.73 -0.01
N ALA A 247 -23.44 9.43 0.90
CA ALA A 247 -24.54 8.88 1.70
C ALA A 247 -24.20 7.61 2.50
N GLY A 248 -22.91 7.36 2.77
CA GLY A 248 -22.44 6.17 3.48
C GLY A 248 -22.52 4.87 2.67
N ASN A 249 -22.80 4.94 1.36
CA ASN A 249 -22.88 3.77 0.50
C ASN A 249 -21.48 3.31 0.06
N ILE A 250 -20.84 2.43 0.84
CA ILE A 250 -19.48 1.93 0.53
C ILE A 250 -19.41 1.13 -0.78
N GLN A 251 -20.52 0.59 -1.28
CA GLN A 251 -20.59 -0.04 -2.62
C GLN A 251 -20.91 0.97 -3.72
N GLY A 252 -20.90 2.27 -3.40
CA GLY A 252 -21.05 3.37 -4.36
C GLY A 252 -19.70 3.80 -4.96
N GLN A 253 -19.78 4.52 -6.07
CA GLN A 253 -18.61 4.96 -6.86
C GLN A 253 -18.26 6.44 -6.63
N ILE A 254 -18.92 7.12 -5.70
CA ILE A 254 -18.66 8.53 -5.39
C ILE A 254 -18.00 8.61 -4.03
N VAL A 255 -16.75 9.05 -4.02
CA VAL A 255 -16.02 9.40 -2.81
C VAL A 255 -16.17 10.88 -2.51
N LEU A 256 -16.28 11.19 -1.22
CA LEU A 256 -16.26 12.52 -0.66
C LEU A 256 -14.89 12.76 -0.04
N LEU A 257 -14.28 13.90 -0.31
CA LEU A 257 -13.21 14.45 0.51
C LEU A 257 -13.78 15.64 1.28
N ASN A 258 -13.66 15.66 2.60
CA ASN A 258 -14.22 16.74 3.43
C ASN A 258 -15.71 17.00 3.15
N ASP A 259 -16.49 15.94 2.95
CA ASP A 259 -17.92 15.99 2.64
C ASP A 259 -18.25 16.57 1.24
N VAL A 260 -17.23 16.82 0.39
CA VAL A 260 -17.37 17.31 -0.98
C VAL A 260 -17.12 16.16 -1.99
N PRO A 261 -18.04 15.91 -2.94
CA PRO A 261 -17.86 14.89 -3.96
C PRO A 261 -16.62 15.13 -4.83
N MET A 262 -15.79 14.10 -4.94
CA MET A 262 -14.65 14.07 -5.85
C MET A 262 -15.13 13.60 -7.22
N VAL A 263 -15.58 14.55 -8.03
CA VAL A 263 -16.00 14.33 -9.42
C VAL A 263 -15.13 15.21 -10.33
N PRO A 264 -14.50 14.66 -11.37
CA PRO A 264 -13.72 15.46 -12.30
C PRO A 264 -14.54 16.57 -12.95
N THR A 265 -13.87 17.65 -13.36
CA THR A 265 -14.49 18.70 -14.18
C THR A 265 -14.85 18.17 -15.58
N GLU A 266 -15.57 18.95 -16.38
CA GLU A 266 -15.85 18.62 -17.79
C GLU A 266 -14.57 18.46 -18.64
N THR A 267 -13.45 19.03 -18.20
CA THR A 267 -12.12 18.92 -18.79
C THR A 267 -11.28 17.79 -18.20
N PHE A 268 -11.88 16.93 -17.36
CA PHE A 268 -11.22 15.83 -16.62
C PHE A 268 -10.18 16.29 -15.59
N ASP A 269 -10.24 17.53 -15.12
CA ASP A 269 -9.38 17.99 -14.03
C ASP A 269 -9.83 17.38 -12.71
N ILE A 270 -8.87 16.88 -11.94
CA ILE A 270 -9.10 16.35 -10.60
C ILE A 270 -9.37 17.53 -9.66
N PRO A 271 -10.47 17.53 -8.87
CA PRO A 271 -10.72 18.58 -7.89
C PRO A 271 -9.56 18.74 -6.91
N ALA A 272 -9.33 19.97 -6.45
CA ALA A 272 -8.31 20.23 -5.43
C ALA A 272 -8.60 19.42 -4.16
N MET A 273 -7.60 18.70 -3.67
CA MET A 273 -7.72 17.90 -2.45
C MET A 273 -7.13 18.65 -1.27
N GLU A 274 -7.87 19.65 -0.77
CA GLU A 274 -7.42 20.46 0.35
C GLU A 274 -7.65 19.74 1.69
N PRO A 275 -6.76 19.89 2.69
CA PRO A 275 -6.97 19.33 4.03
C PRO A 275 -7.95 20.14 4.88
N LYS A 276 -8.54 19.47 5.88
CA LYS A 276 -9.03 20.15 7.09
C LYS A 276 -7.84 20.42 8.00
N LEU A 277 -7.64 21.68 8.39
CA LEU A 277 -6.68 22.06 9.43
C LEU A 277 -7.32 21.86 10.80
N VAL A 278 -6.72 21.00 11.62
CA VAL A 278 -7.25 20.63 12.93
C VAL A 278 -6.18 20.85 13.99
N ASN A 279 -6.57 21.43 15.12
CA ASN A 279 -5.64 21.61 16.23
C ASN A 279 -5.08 20.26 16.68
N ALA A 280 -3.76 20.14 16.69
CA ALA A 280 -3.00 18.98 17.09
C ALA A 280 -3.42 18.32 18.41
N SER A 281 -3.94 19.08 19.39
CA SER A 281 -4.38 18.56 20.69
C SER A 281 -5.77 17.90 20.66
N MET A 282 -6.56 18.14 19.61
CA MET A 282 -7.89 17.55 19.48
C MET A 282 -7.78 16.08 19.06
N PRO A 283 -8.69 15.19 19.51
CA PRO A 283 -8.76 13.84 18.97
C PRO A 283 -8.95 13.84 17.46
N ILE A 284 -8.42 12.82 16.79
CA ILE A 284 -8.71 12.50 15.38
C ILE A 284 -9.99 11.68 15.38
N SER A 285 -11.04 12.18 14.73
CA SER A 285 -12.34 11.51 14.63
C SER A 285 -12.46 10.81 13.27
N ILE A 286 -12.60 9.48 13.30
CA ILE A 286 -12.68 8.63 12.12
C ILE A 286 -14.10 8.05 12.06
N ALA A 287 -14.90 8.57 11.13
CA ALA A 287 -16.28 8.13 10.94
C ALA A 287 -16.37 6.63 10.63
N ALA A 288 -17.52 6.03 10.90
CA ALA A 288 -17.78 4.66 10.49
C ALA A 288 -17.60 4.50 8.97
N HIS A 289 -17.03 3.39 8.52
CA HIS A 289 -16.78 3.09 7.10
C HIS A 289 -16.09 4.24 6.34
N SER A 290 -15.02 4.77 6.92
CA SER A 290 -14.28 5.90 6.35
C SER A 290 -12.77 5.67 6.43
N ILE A 291 -12.04 6.51 5.70
CA ILE A 291 -10.59 6.52 5.64
C ILE A 291 -10.13 7.94 5.96
N VAL A 292 -9.10 8.12 6.78
CA VAL A 292 -8.56 9.45 7.08
C VAL A 292 -7.06 9.42 6.95
N TYR A 293 -6.51 10.26 6.06
CA TYR A 293 -5.10 10.59 6.10
C TYR A 293 -4.87 11.74 7.06
N VAL A 294 -3.81 11.66 7.86
CA VAL A 294 -3.41 12.68 8.82
C VAL A 294 -1.94 12.99 8.61
N THR A 295 -1.60 14.25 8.38
CA THR A 295 -0.22 14.71 8.25
C THR A 295 0.11 15.72 9.33
N ILE A 296 1.19 15.48 10.04
CA ILE A 296 1.71 16.32 11.12
C ILE A 296 3.08 16.82 10.69
N LYS A 297 3.13 18.04 10.16
CA LYS A 297 4.33 18.58 9.49
C LYS A 297 5.44 19.02 10.44
N ASP A 298 5.12 19.38 11.68
CA ASP A 298 6.09 19.83 12.69
C ASP A 298 6.58 18.69 13.61
N PHE A 299 6.28 17.44 13.27
CA PHE A 299 6.78 16.28 14.00
C PHE A 299 8.29 16.08 13.74
N GLN A 300 9.11 16.27 14.77
CA GLN A 300 10.55 16.04 14.70
C GLN A 300 10.90 14.66 15.28
N ALA A 301 10.96 13.64 14.43
CA ALA A 301 11.47 12.34 14.85
C ALA A 301 13.00 12.37 14.93
N PRO A 302 13.63 11.84 16.00
CA PRO A 302 15.09 11.73 16.10
C PRO A 302 15.73 10.91 14.96
N ALA A 303 14.97 10.02 14.31
CA ALA A 303 15.43 9.24 13.17
C ALA A 303 15.46 10.02 11.84
N CYS A 304 14.97 11.27 11.84
CA CYS A 304 14.87 12.13 10.66
C CYS A 304 15.91 13.27 10.65
N ALA A 305 16.86 13.25 11.59
CA ALA A 305 17.90 14.26 11.78
C ALA A 305 19.27 13.80 11.28
#